data_AF-R5VIM4-F1
#
_entry.id   AF-R5VIM4-F1
#
_cell.length_a   1.000
_cell.length_b   1.000
_cell.length_c   1.000
_cell.angle_alpha   90.00
_cell.angle_beta   90.00
_cell.angle_gamma   90.00
#
_symmetry.space_group_name_H-M   'P 1'
#
loop_
_entity.id
_entity.type
_entity.pdbx_description
1 polymer ?
#
loop_
_entity_poly.entity_id
_entity_poly.type
_entity_poly.pdbx_seq_one_letter_code
_entity_poly.pdbx_strand_id
1 'polypeptide(L)'
;MDPTEKIATFLQGPKSWKERREWSGKWGKDLYDGGSFGGFGCGLCCMANVYTSLSGDYKASPVDMYQYAKKVSGYGGGGAIDWGFMKKTLESTGFSCQTGTKPADYEAFRRQIESSMAAIVVVSSSESTVYWSNTPGHYVTLFLYDKDKDRVFLGDSGDPDHNRQWISLKKVYKSLKTSNPRQILTVQKYDRSKDRYRHTKFGGTMVLPENWQQ
;
A
#
# COMPACT_ATOMS: atom_id res chain seq x y z
N MET A 1 -10.69 20.91 4.37
CA MET A 1 -9.76 20.20 3.46
C MET A 1 -10.10 18.73 3.53
N ASP A 2 -10.32 18.08 2.40
CA ASP A 2 -10.63 16.66 2.36
C ASP A 2 -9.37 15.88 2.81
N PRO A 3 -9.43 15.05 3.87
CA PRO A 3 -8.26 14.33 4.35
C PRO A 3 -7.66 13.38 3.29
N THR A 4 -8.42 12.98 2.27
CA THR A 4 -7.95 12.12 1.18
C THR A 4 -6.96 12.81 0.24
N GLU A 5 -6.93 14.15 0.20
CA GLU A 5 -6.00 14.94 -0.61
C GLU A 5 -4.54 14.74 -0.18
N LYS A 6 -4.31 14.40 1.10
CA LYS A 6 -2.99 14.14 1.68
C LYS A 6 -2.53 12.68 1.57
N ILE A 7 -3.39 11.80 1.03
CA ILE A 7 -3.09 10.37 0.93
C ILE A 7 -2.54 10.06 -0.45
N ALA A 8 -1.33 9.50 -0.48
CA ALA A 8 -0.73 8.94 -1.68
C ALA A 8 -1.29 7.55 -1.98
N THR A 9 -1.61 7.30 -3.25
CA THR A 9 -2.25 6.05 -3.73
C THR A 9 -1.66 5.62 -5.07
N PHE A 10 -0.39 5.23 -5.08
CA PHE A 10 0.37 4.86 -6.28
C PHE A 10 -0.25 3.69 -7.07
N LEU A 11 -0.26 3.82 -8.39
CA LEU A 11 -0.74 2.80 -9.33
C LEU A 11 0.45 2.00 -9.88
N GLN A 12 0.32 0.68 -9.93
CA GLN A 12 1.42 -0.20 -10.35
C GLN A 12 1.41 -0.49 -11.85
N GLY A 13 0.24 -0.44 -12.50
CA GLY A 13 0.05 -1.08 -13.81
C GLY A 13 0.41 -0.23 -15.04
N PRO A 14 0.74 -0.87 -16.18
CA PRO A 14 1.09 -0.16 -17.42
C PRO A 14 -0.09 0.60 -18.03
N LYS A 15 -1.32 0.13 -17.83
CA LYS A 15 -2.55 0.80 -18.29
C LYS A 15 -2.65 2.21 -17.69
N SER A 16 -2.51 2.32 -16.38
CA SER A 16 -2.58 3.60 -15.68
C SER A 16 -1.53 4.60 -16.16
N TRP A 17 -0.31 4.13 -16.44
CA TRP A 17 0.74 4.98 -17.00
C TRP A 17 0.44 5.43 -18.43
N LYS A 18 -0.03 4.51 -19.29
CA LYS A 18 -0.42 4.83 -20.67
C LYS A 18 -1.53 5.89 -20.71
N GLU A 19 -2.49 5.79 -19.80
CA GLU A 19 -3.60 6.73 -19.64
C GLU A 19 -3.22 8.00 -18.86
N ARG A 20 -1.96 8.13 -18.44
CA ARG A 20 -1.45 9.30 -17.68
C ARG A 20 -2.27 9.57 -16.41
N ARG A 21 -2.79 8.52 -15.76
CA ARG A 21 -3.59 8.66 -14.53
C ARG A 21 -2.73 9.21 -13.41
N GLU A 22 -3.32 10.05 -12.56
CA GLU A 22 -2.67 10.49 -11.33
C GLU A 22 -2.17 9.28 -10.52
N TRP A 23 -1.04 9.46 -9.84
CA TRP A 23 -0.35 8.43 -9.07
C TRP A 23 0.25 7.28 -9.88
N SER A 24 0.14 7.29 -11.21
CA SER A 24 0.86 6.37 -12.08
C SER A 24 2.30 6.81 -12.33
N GLY A 25 3.15 5.89 -12.78
CA GLY A 25 4.48 6.25 -13.24
C GLY A 25 5.06 5.25 -14.21
N LYS A 26 6.17 5.66 -14.83
CA LYS A 26 6.86 4.90 -15.88
C LYS A 26 7.22 3.49 -15.41
N TRP A 27 7.43 3.30 -14.11
CA TRP A 27 7.65 1.97 -13.52
C TRP A 27 6.61 0.95 -13.94
N GLY A 28 5.34 1.34 -14.12
CA GLY A 28 4.28 0.38 -14.41
C GLY A 28 4.42 -0.34 -15.75
N LYS A 29 5.25 0.17 -16.67
CA LYS A 29 5.60 -0.50 -17.94
C LYS A 29 7.02 -1.04 -18.02
N ASP A 30 7.85 -0.75 -17.02
CA ASP A 30 9.28 -1.10 -17.04
C ASP A 30 9.53 -2.44 -16.32
N LEU A 31 10.65 -3.08 -16.68
CA LEU A 31 11.15 -4.26 -15.99
C LEU A 31 12.17 -3.86 -14.91
N TYR A 32 12.13 -4.54 -13.78
CA TYR A 32 13.05 -4.36 -12.66
C TYR A 32 13.55 -5.74 -12.23
N ASP A 33 14.87 -5.94 -12.29
CA ASP A 33 15.51 -7.23 -12.01
C ASP A 33 14.82 -8.42 -12.73
N GLY A 34 14.49 -8.21 -14.02
CA GLY A 34 13.84 -9.20 -14.89
C GLY A 34 12.32 -9.34 -14.72
N GLY A 35 11.74 -8.81 -13.64
CA GLY A 35 10.28 -8.86 -13.40
C GLY A 35 9.55 -7.63 -13.93
N SER A 36 8.29 -7.81 -14.34
CA SER A 36 7.40 -6.68 -14.66
C SER A 36 6.91 -6.02 -13.37
N PHE A 37 7.25 -4.74 -13.17
CA PHE A 37 6.80 -4.01 -11.96
C PHE A 37 5.28 -4.00 -11.86
N GLY A 38 4.58 -3.85 -12.99
CA GLY A 38 3.11 -3.92 -13.02
C GLY A 38 2.53 -5.26 -12.58
N GLY A 39 3.32 -6.33 -12.61
CA GLY A 39 2.93 -7.66 -12.11
C GLY A 39 3.20 -7.87 -10.61
N PHE A 40 4.28 -7.31 -10.07
CA PHE A 40 4.71 -7.60 -8.68
C PHE A 40 4.66 -6.41 -7.71
N GLY A 41 4.45 -5.19 -8.21
CA GLY A 41 4.71 -3.94 -7.50
C GLY A 41 3.73 -3.57 -6.39
N CYS A 42 2.63 -4.30 -6.21
CA CYS A 42 1.54 -3.92 -5.28
C CYS A 42 2.02 -3.64 -3.87
N GLY A 43 2.90 -4.49 -3.34
CA GLY A 43 3.48 -4.30 -2.01
C GLY A 43 4.36 -3.06 -1.88
N LEU A 44 5.07 -2.70 -2.96
CA LEU A 44 5.95 -1.53 -3.01
C LEU A 44 5.12 -0.24 -3.13
N CYS A 45 4.06 -0.27 -3.93
CA CYS A 45 3.06 0.80 -3.95
C CYS A 45 2.46 0.99 -2.56
N CYS A 46 2.08 -0.09 -1.85
CA CYS A 46 1.52 0.02 -0.50
C CYS A 46 2.51 0.65 0.51
N MET A 47 3.78 0.22 0.50
CA MET A 47 4.79 0.82 1.37
C MET A 47 5.07 2.29 1.01
N ALA A 48 5.10 2.63 -0.28
CA ALA A 48 5.26 4.01 -0.74
C ALA A 48 4.07 4.89 -0.34
N ASN A 49 2.83 4.35 -0.40
CA ASN A 49 1.63 5.01 0.09
C ASN A 49 1.76 5.33 1.59
N VAL A 50 2.12 4.33 2.41
CA VAL A 50 2.29 4.49 3.87
C VAL A 50 3.33 5.56 4.17
N TYR A 51 4.52 5.45 3.58
CA TYR A 51 5.60 6.39 3.84
C TYR A 51 5.23 7.80 3.42
N THR A 52 4.81 8.00 2.18
CA THR A 52 4.46 9.33 1.65
C THR A 52 3.27 9.94 2.38
N SER A 53 2.30 9.16 2.84
CA SER A 53 1.12 9.73 3.50
C SER A 53 1.35 10.05 4.98
N LEU A 54 2.24 9.33 5.68
CA LEU A 54 2.29 9.33 7.14
C LEU A 54 3.62 9.81 7.76
N SER A 55 4.64 10.13 6.93
CA SER A 55 5.96 10.56 7.43
C SER A 55 6.21 12.07 7.43
N GLY A 56 5.15 12.88 7.22
CA GLY A 56 5.26 14.34 7.15
C GLY A 56 5.90 14.79 5.84
N ASP A 57 7.04 15.49 5.89
CA ASP A 57 7.71 16.07 4.70
C ASP A 57 8.42 15.03 3.81
N TYR A 58 8.51 13.79 4.28
CA TYR A 58 9.21 12.73 3.58
C TYR A 58 8.30 11.98 2.61
N LYS A 59 8.89 11.53 1.50
CA LYS A 59 8.17 10.92 0.39
C LYS A 59 9.06 9.98 -0.39
N ALA A 60 8.43 8.98 -1.00
CA ALA A 60 9.11 7.98 -1.82
C ALA A 60 8.13 7.43 -2.85
N SER A 61 8.57 7.30 -4.09
CA SER A 61 7.82 6.60 -5.13
C SER A 61 7.89 5.08 -4.92
N PRO A 62 7.07 4.29 -5.63
CA PRO A 62 7.19 2.84 -5.59
C PRO A 62 8.58 2.33 -6.00
N VAL A 63 9.30 3.05 -6.87
CA VAL A 63 10.66 2.69 -7.31
C VAL A 63 11.69 3.04 -6.23
N ASP A 64 11.51 4.17 -5.55
CA ASP A 64 12.37 4.53 -4.41
C ASP A 64 12.25 3.48 -3.31
N MET A 65 11.00 3.09 -3.00
CA MET A 65 10.71 2.06 -2.01
C MET A 65 11.21 0.68 -2.43
N TYR A 66 11.18 0.36 -3.74
CA TYR A 66 11.83 -0.84 -4.28
C TYR A 66 13.31 -0.89 -3.95
N GLN A 67 14.05 0.16 -4.32
CA GLN A 67 15.50 0.21 -4.11
C GLN A 67 15.85 0.22 -2.62
N TYR A 68 15.07 0.95 -1.82
CA TYR A 68 15.28 1.01 -0.38
C TYR A 68 15.00 -0.34 0.29
N ALA A 69 13.92 -1.03 -0.08
CA ALA A 69 13.61 -2.37 0.42
C ALA A 69 14.74 -3.36 0.13
N LYS A 70 15.30 -3.36 -1.09
CA LYS A 70 16.48 -4.19 -1.42
C LYS A 70 17.64 -3.89 -0.48
N LYS A 71 17.97 -2.60 -0.29
CA LYS A 71 19.08 -2.14 0.54
C LYS A 71 18.97 -2.55 2.01
N VAL A 72 17.79 -2.43 2.62
CA VAL A 72 17.66 -2.53 4.08
C VAL A 72 17.07 -3.84 4.56
N SER A 73 16.32 -4.55 3.72
CA SER A 73 15.60 -5.76 4.14
C SER A 73 16.25 -7.06 3.67
N GLY A 74 16.98 -7.04 2.54
CA GLY A 74 17.46 -8.24 1.85
C GLY A 74 16.49 -8.76 0.78
N TYR A 75 15.42 -8.02 0.47
CA TYR A 75 14.54 -8.31 -0.66
C TYR A 75 15.34 -8.34 -1.98
N GLY A 76 15.23 -9.43 -2.73
CA GLY A 76 16.04 -9.67 -3.94
C GLY A 76 15.63 -8.85 -5.16
N GLY A 77 14.39 -8.36 -5.22
CA GLY A 77 13.83 -7.71 -6.39
C GLY A 77 13.19 -8.68 -7.39
N GLY A 78 12.58 -8.15 -8.46
CA GLY A 78 12.03 -8.93 -9.59
C GLY A 78 10.75 -9.74 -9.31
N GLY A 79 10.28 -9.80 -8.05
CA GLY A 79 9.09 -10.55 -7.66
C GLY A 79 8.33 -9.89 -6.50
N ALA A 80 7.18 -10.44 -6.13
CA ALA A 80 6.35 -9.84 -5.07
C ALA A 80 7.11 -9.84 -3.73
N ILE A 81 7.06 -8.73 -2.99
CA ILE A 81 7.73 -8.60 -1.70
C ILE A 81 6.93 -9.33 -0.60
N ASP A 82 7.62 -10.12 0.23
CA ASP A 82 7.03 -10.80 1.38
C ASP A 82 6.89 -9.88 2.62
N TRP A 83 5.96 -10.22 3.50
CA TRP A 83 5.68 -9.53 4.75
C TRP A 83 6.89 -9.23 5.62
N GLY A 84 7.84 -10.17 5.73
CA GLY A 84 9.05 -9.97 6.52
C GLY A 84 9.90 -8.81 6.00
N PHE A 85 10.04 -8.73 4.67
CA PHE A 85 10.77 -7.64 4.02
C PHE A 85 10.02 -6.31 4.10
N MET A 86 8.69 -6.34 3.92
CA MET A 86 7.87 -5.13 4.09
C MET A 86 8.01 -4.54 5.48
N LYS A 87 7.83 -5.37 6.52
CA LYS A 87 7.92 -4.96 7.92
C LYS A 87 9.29 -4.35 8.20
N LYS A 88 10.36 -5.06 7.87
CA LYS A 88 11.74 -4.59 8.10
C LYS A 88 12.03 -3.28 7.37
N THR A 89 11.50 -3.10 6.17
CA THR A 89 11.66 -1.86 5.38
C THR A 89 10.95 -0.69 6.07
N LEU A 90 9.65 -0.81 6.37
CA LEU A 90 8.88 0.24 7.04
C LEU A 90 9.41 0.58 8.44
N GLU A 91 9.86 -0.41 9.20
CA GLU A 91 10.48 -0.16 10.51
C GLU A 91 11.79 0.63 10.38
N SER A 92 12.56 0.41 9.31
CA SER A 92 13.76 1.20 9.04
C SER A 92 13.47 2.65 8.61
N THR A 93 12.25 2.93 8.15
CA THR A 93 11.77 4.30 7.89
C THR A 93 11.08 4.91 9.12
N GLY A 94 11.26 4.34 10.32
CA GLY A 94 10.74 4.91 11.57
C GLY A 94 9.28 4.54 11.90
N PHE A 95 8.63 3.66 11.15
CA PHE A 95 7.32 3.16 11.55
C PHE A 95 7.42 2.04 12.58
N SER A 96 6.39 1.88 13.40
CA SER A 96 6.12 0.63 14.10
C SER A 96 5.15 -0.18 13.26
N CYS A 97 5.45 -1.45 13.03
CA CYS A 97 4.60 -2.34 12.24
C CYS A 97 4.37 -3.69 12.93
N GLN A 98 3.18 -4.24 12.72
CA GLN A 98 2.83 -5.59 13.18
C GLN A 98 2.21 -6.37 12.04
N THR A 99 2.77 -7.54 11.75
CA THR A 99 2.17 -8.49 10.81
C THR A 99 1.27 -9.47 11.55
N GLY A 100 0.18 -9.90 10.92
CA GLY A 100 -0.76 -10.85 11.51
C GLY A 100 -1.57 -11.62 10.49
N THR A 101 -2.36 -12.56 11.00
CA THR A 101 -3.35 -13.31 10.24
C THR A 101 -4.70 -12.60 10.27
N LYS A 102 -5.63 -13.06 9.43
CA LYS A 102 -7.04 -12.66 9.49
C LYS A 102 -7.58 -12.87 10.91
N PRO A 103 -8.13 -11.83 11.58
CA PRO A 103 -8.78 -11.99 12.86
C PRO A 103 -9.98 -12.95 12.77
N ALA A 104 -10.31 -13.62 13.87
CA ALA A 104 -11.36 -14.63 13.90
C ALA A 104 -12.75 -14.07 13.54
N ASP A 105 -12.98 -12.81 13.89
CA ASP A 105 -14.23 -12.10 13.61
C ASP A 105 -13.99 -10.67 13.10
N TYR A 106 -15.05 -10.11 12.55
CA TYR A 106 -15.04 -8.77 11.98
C TYR A 106 -14.81 -7.68 13.04
N GLU A 107 -15.27 -7.88 14.27
CA GLU A 107 -15.14 -6.89 15.34
C GLU A 107 -13.69 -6.75 15.82
N ALA A 108 -12.96 -7.86 15.88
CA ALA A 108 -11.53 -7.86 16.12
C ALA A 108 -10.77 -7.17 14.98
N PHE A 109 -11.13 -7.45 13.72
CA PHE A 109 -10.54 -6.76 12.56
C PHE A 109 -10.84 -5.25 12.56
N ARG A 110 -12.07 -4.86 12.85
CA ARG A 110 -12.49 -3.46 12.94
C ARG A 110 -11.68 -2.70 13.99
N ARG A 111 -11.57 -3.23 15.22
CA ARG A 111 -10.75 -2.63 16.29
C ARG A 111 -9.27 -2.55 15.92
N GLN A 112 -8.75 -3.57 15.24
CA GLN A 112 -7.38 -3.58 14.75
C GLN A 112 -7.13 -2.46 13.73
N ILE A 113 -8.05 -2.22 12.79
CA ILE A 113 -7.93 -1.15 11.80
C ILE A 113 -8.17 0.23 12.43
N GLU A 114 -9.17 0.39 13.31
CA GLU A 114 -9.46 1.64 14.04
C GLU A 114 -8.26 2.12 14.88
N SER A 115 -7.50 1.20 15.47
CA SER A 115 -6.30 1.51 16.27
C SER A 115 -5.01 1.73 15.47
N SER A 116 -5.07 1.66 14.13
CA SER A 116 -3.90 1.76 13.25
C SER A 116 -3.91 3.06 12.44
N MET A 117 -2.74 3.64 12.16
CA MET A 117 -2.62 4.77 11.24
C MET A 117 -2.96 4.38 9.80
N ALA A 118 -2.58 3.15 9.43
CA ALA A 118 -2.87 2.51 8.16
C ALA A 118 -2.72 0.99 8.29
N ALA A 119 -3.19 0.25 7.29
CA ALA A 119 -2.91 -1.16 7.15
C ALA A 119 -2.61 -1.53 5.69
N ILE A 120 -1.71 -2.48 5.50
CA ILE A 120 -1.52 -3.19 4.23
C ILE A 120 -2.18 -4.54 4.38
N VAL A 121 -3.06 -4.91 3.47
CA VAL A 121 -3.73 -6.22 3.49
C VAL A 121 -3.61 -6.90 2.14
N VAL A 122 -3.63 -8.23 2.14
CA VAL A 122 -3.73 -9.02 0.91
C VAL A 122 -5.16 -9.52 0.71
N VAL A 123 -5.72 -9.18 -0.43
CA VAL A 123 -7.09 -9.55 -0.82
C VAL A 123 -7.08 -10.54 -1.98
N SER A 124 -8.14 -11.34 -2.09
CA SER A 124 -8.34 -12.26 -3.20
C SER A 124 -9.81 -12.50 -3.51
N SER A 125 -10.11 -12.61 -4.80
CA SER A 125 -11.42 -13.03 -5.30
C SER A 125 -11.73 -14.51 -4.99
N SER A 126 -10.75 -15.32 -4.58
CA SER A 126 -11.01 -16.68 -4.10
C SER A 126 -11.75 -16.72 -2.76
N GLU A 127 -11.68 -15.63 -1.99
CA GLU A 127 -12.35 -15.49 -0.69
C GLU A 127 -13.71 -14.82 -0.85
N SER A 128 -13.77 -13.75 -1.64
CA SER A 128 -15.00 -13.05 -1.94
C SER A 128 -14.85 -12.19 -3.18
N THR A 129 -15.85 -12.26 -4.06
CA THR A 129 -15.99 -11.45 -5.28
C THR A 129 -16.80 -10.17 -5.07
N VAL A 130 -17.18 -9.84 -3.82
CA VAL A 130 -18.04 -8.68 -3.50
C VAL A 130 -17.44 -7.33 -3.90
N TYR A 131 -16.13 -7.28 -4.12
CA TYR A 131 -15.42 -6.06 -4.54
C TYR A 131 -14.30 -6.36 -5.53
N TRP A 132 -13.44 -7.34 -5.23
CA TRP A 132 -12.39 -7.79 -6.16
C TRP A 132 -12.87 -8.97 -6.99
N SER A 133 -13.13 -8.72 -8.28
CA SER A 133 -13.43 -9.75 -9.27
C SER A 133 -12.14 -10.09 -10.03
N ASN A 134 -11.80 -11.38 -10.15
CA ASN A 134 -10.58 -11.84 -10.87
C ASN A 134 -9.25 -11.37 -10.26
N THR A 135 -9.10 -11.46 -8.94
CA THR A 135 -7.89 -11.07 -8.21
C THR A 135 -7.30 -12.28 -7.46
N PRO A 136 -6.30 -12.99 -8.01
CA PRO A 136 -5.70 -14.15 -7.34
C PRO A 136 -5.04 -13.80 -5.99
N GLY A 137 -4.47 -12.60 -5.90
CA GLY A 137 -3.87 -12.03 -4.71
C GLY A 137 -3.36 -10.62 -5.00
N HIS A 138 -3.72 -9.64 -4.19
CA HIS A 138 -3.30 -8.25 -4.38
C HIS A 138 -3.10 -7.55 -3.03
N TYR A 139 -1.99 -6.84 -2.86
CA TYR A 139 -1.81 -5.97 -1.69
C TYR A 139 -2.51 -4.64 -1.93
N VAL A 140 -3.33 -4.22 -0.97
CA VAL A 140 -3.97 -2.91 -0.94
C VAL A 140 -3.66 -2.19 0.37
N THR A 141 -3.73 -0.85 0.36
CA THR A 141 -3.55 -0.03 1.56
C THR A 141 -4.88 0.51 2.05
N LEU A 142 -5.11 0.46 3.36
CA LEU A 142 -6.28 1.01 4.03
C LEU A 142 -5.85 2.23 4.84
N PHE A 143 -6.52 3.36 4.61
CA PHE A 143 -6.32 4.62 5.32
C PHE A 143 -7.64 5.15 5.86
N LEU A 144 -7.56 6.15 6.74
CA LEU A 144 -8.67 7.01 7.15
C LEU A 144 -9.92 6.19 7.52
N TYR A 145 -9.87 5.37 8.57
CA TYR A 145 -11.06 4.67 9.02
C TYR A 145 -12.15 5.66 9.46
N ASP A 146 -13.32 5.57 8.84
CA ASP A 146 -14.52 6.35 9.16
C ASP A 146 -15.45 5.47 9.98
N LYS A 147 -15.46 5.73 11.29
CA LYS A 147 -16.21 4.96 12.30
C LYS A 147 -17.72 5.04 12.12
N ASP A 148 -18.22 6.20 11.69
CA ASP A 148 -19.67 6.45 11.57
C ASP A 148 -20.27 5.67 10.40
N LYS A 149 -19.49 5.48 9.33
CA LYS A 149 -19.93 4.77 8.11
C LYS A 149 -19.28 3.40 7.93
N ASP A 150 -18.46 2.96 8.88
CA ASP A 150 -17.73 1.69 8.89
C ASP A 150 -17.00 1.40 7.55
N ARG A 151 -16.20 2.38 7.13
CA ARG A 151 -15.51 2.38 5.83
C ARG A 151 -14.09 2.89 5.94
N VAL A 152 -13.27 2.56 4.95
CA VAL A 152 -11.87 2.97 4.83
C VAL A 152 -11.63 3.59 3.46
N PHE A 153 -10.65 4.48 3.39
CA PHE A 153 -10.13 5.00 2.14
C PHE A 153 -9.10 4.03 1.56
N LEU A 154 -9.36 3.54 0.35
CA LEU A 154 -8.60 2.47 -0.30
C LEU A 154 -7.53 3.01 -1.24
N GLY A 155 -6.29 2.55 -1.04
CA GLY A 155 -5.24 2.56 -2.05
C GLY A 155 -5.17 1.21 -2.76
N ASP A 156 -5.78 1.11 -3.94
CA ASP A 156 -5.76 -0.09 -4.78
C ASP A 156 -4.84 0.17 -5.97
N SER A 157 -3.63 -0.38 -5.90
CA SER A 157 -2.61 -0.13 -6.92
C SER A 157 -2.84 -0.90 -8.22
N GLY A 158 -3.64 -1.97 -8.18
CA GLY A 158 -3.90 -2.88 -9.28
C GLY A 158 -5.09 -2.47 -10.14
N ASP A 159 -6.04 -1.73 -9.58
CA ASP A 159 -7.24 -1.26 -10.29
C ASP A 159 -7.40 0.26 -10.15
N PRO A 160 -7.15 1.03 -11.23
CA PRO A 160 -7.23 2.49 -11.17
C PRO A 160 -8.66 3.03 -11.03
N ASP A 161 -9.69 2.24 -11.30
CA ASP A 161 -11.09 2.65 -11.13
C ASP A 161 -11.58 2.37 -9.68
N HIS A 162 -10.94 1.41 -8.98
CA HIS A 162 -11.14 1.18 -7.55
C HIS A 162 -10.23 2.03 -6.65
N ASN A 163 -9.13 2.54 -7.18
CA ASN A 163 -8.18 3.34 -6.41
C ASN A 163 -8.82 4.64 -5.90
N ARG A 164 -8.42 5.09 -4.71
CA ARG A 164 -8.94 6.32 -4.06
C ARG A 164 -10.44 6.29 -3.80
N GLN A 165 -10.99 5.13 -3.43
CA GLN A 165 -12.40 4.97 -3.11
C GLN A 165 -12.63 4.74 -1.61
N TRP A 166 -13.73 5.29 -1.11
CA TRP A 166 -14.25 4.93 0.21
C TRP A 166 -15.04 3.62 0.11
N ILE A 167 -14.60 2.58 0.83
CA ILE A 167 -15.23 1.26 0.77
C ILE A 167 -15.57 0.72 2.15
N SER A 168 -16.63 -0.08 2.25
CA SER A 168 -16.98 -0.77 3.50
C SER A 168 -15.81 -1.64 3.97
N LEU A 169 -15.42 -1.49 5.24
CA LEU A 169 -14.36 -2.27 5.83
C LEU A 169 -14.70 -3.78 5.84
N LYS A 170 -15.99 -4.11 5.94
CA LYS A 170 -16.49 -5.49 5.86
C LYS A 170 -16.25 -6.15 4.50
N LYS A 171 -16.22 -5.37 3.40
CA LYS A 171 -15.83 -5.90 2.08
C LYS A 171 -14.36 -6.34 2.08
N VAL A 172 -13.49 -5.54 2.69
CA VAL A 172 -12.06 -5.87 2.86
C VAL A 172 -11.91 -7.16 3.67
N TYR A 173 -12.56 -7.23 4.83
CA TYR A 173 -12.49 -8.41 5.72
C TYR A 173 -12.90 -9.70 5.00
N LYS A 174 -13.99 -9.65 4.22
CA LYS A 174 -14.47 -10.79 3.44
C LYS A 174 -13.45 -11.26 2.39
N SER A 175 -12.67 -10.34 1.83
CA SER A 175 -11.71 -10.65 0.76
C SER A 175 -10.30 -10.98 1.24
N LEU A 176 -9.99 -10.92 2.54
CA LEU A 176 -8.65 -11.25 3.06
C LEU A 176 -8.21 -12.68 2.67
N LYS A 177 -7.13 -12.81 1.89
CA LYS A 177 -6.63 -14.06 1.31
C LYS A 177 -6.06 -15.01 2.37
N THR A 178 -6.86 -15.94 2.86
CA THR A 178 -6.52 -16.87 3.96
C THR A 178 -5.51 -17.95 3.56
N SER A 179 -5.34 -18.19 2.26
CA SER A 179 -4.28 -19.08 1.73
C SER A 179 -2.86 -18.53 1.92
N ASN A 180 -2.68 -17.24 2.22
CA ASN A 180 -1.37 -16.72 2.63
C ASN A 180 -1.08 -17.05 4.11
N PRO A 181 0.19 -17.20 4.52
CA PRO A 181 0.52 -17.38 5.95
C PRO A 181 0.20 -16.17 6.83
N ARG A 182 0.11 -14.97 6.22
CA ARG A 182 -0.24 -13.70 6.87
C ARG A 182 -1.13 -12.89 5.92
N GLN A 183 -2.03 -12.09 6.47
CA GLN A 183 -3.00 -11.31 5.69
C GLN A 183 -2.84 -9.80 5.85
N ILE A 184 -2.24 -9.36 6.95
CA ILE A 184 -2.31 -7.98 7.42
C ILE A 184 -0.94 -7.53 7.92
N LEU A 185 -0.58 -6.30 7.61
CA LEU A 185 0.46 -5.52 8.28
C LEU A 185 -0.17 -4.20 8.73
N THR A 186 -0.26 -3.96 10.04
CA THR A 186 -0.73 -2.69 10.61
C THR A 186 0.44 -1.76 10.91
N VAL A 187 0.21 -0.46 10.73
CA VAL A 187 1.15 0.63 11.04
C VAL A 187 0.62 1.37 12.26
N GLN A 188 1.32 1.31 13.39
CA GLN A 188 0.82 1.87 14.66
C GLN A 188 1.25 3.31 14.91
N LYS A 189 2.50 3.64 14.58
CA LYS A 189 3.10 4.95 14.87
C LYS A 189 4.23 5.26 13.92
N TYR A 190 4.53 6.54 13.76
CA TYR A 190 5.73 7.05 13.10
C TYR A 190 6.62 7.80 14.10
N ASP A 191 7.91 7.50 14.08
CA ASP A 191 8.94 8.15 14.89
C ASP A 191 10.02 8.74 13.98
N ARG A 192 9.96 10.05 13.75
CA ARG A 192 10.89 10.79 12.89
C ARG A 192 12.35 10.65 13.33
N SER A 193 12.62 10.40 14.62
CA SER A 193 14.00 10.19 15.09
C SER A 193 14.59 8.86 14.60
N LYS A 194 13.73 7.86 14.38
CA LYS A 194 14.11 6.51 13.93
C LYS A 194 14.07 6.32 12.43
N ASP A 195 13.55 7.29 11.69
CA ASP A 195 13.58 7.28 10.23
C ASP A 195 15.02 7.40 9.73
N ARG A 196 15.55 6.31 9.17
CA ARG A 196 16.88 6.25 8.56
C ARG A 196 16.86 6.61 7.08
N TYR A 197 15.67 6.69 6.48
CA TYR A 197 15.54 6.95 5.06
C TYR A 197 15.50 8.45 4.76
N ARG A 198 14.64 9.19 5.48
CA ARG A 198 14.49 10.66 5.41
C ARG A 198 14.42 11.19 3.97
N HIS A 199 13.85 10.39 3.07
CA HIS A 199 13.80 10.70 1.65
C HIS A 199 12.77 11.81 1.38
N THR A 200 13.15 12.84 0.62
CA THR A 200 12.37 14.07 0.43
C THR A 200 11.95 14.32 -1.02
N LYS A 201 12.27 13.41 -1.94
CA LYS A 201 12.00 13.58 -3.38
C LYS A 201 11.37 12.30 -3.93
N PHE A 202 10.61 12.43 -5.01
CA PHE A 202 10.20 11.26 -5.76
C PHE A 202 11.24 10.95 -6.83
N GLY A 203 11.75 9.73 -6.85
CA GLY A 203 12.48 9.18 -7.97
C GLY A 203 11.56 8.56 -9.02
N GLY A 204 12.07 8.45 -10.24
CA GLY A 204 11.32 7.99 -11.41
C GLY A 204 10.44 9.07 -12.04
N THR A 205 9.88 8.76 -13.21
CA THR A 205 8.93 9.64 -13.91
C THR A 205 7.50 9.24 -13.55
N MET A 206 6.69 10.20 -13.08
CA MET A 206 5.34 9.92 -12.59
C MET A 206 4.34 11.01 -12.95
N VAL A 207 3.06 10.74 -12.71
CA VAL A 207 1.98 11.72 -12.71
C VAL A 207 1.56 11.96 -11.28
N LEU A 208 1.69 13.19 -10.82
CA LEU A 208 1.12 13.62 -9.54
C LEU A 208 -0.17 14.41 -9.80
N PRO A 209 -1.11 14.42 -8.85
CA PRO A 209 -2.20 15.40 -8.87
C PRO A 209 -1.66 16.82 -8.96
N GLU A 210 -2.33 17.68 -9.72
CA GLU A 210 -1.90 19.08 -9.97
C GLU A 210 -1.67 19.86 -8.67
N ASN A 211 -2.53 19.63 -7.67
CA ASN A 211 -2.50 20.29 -6.38
C ASN A 211 -1.87 19.44 -5.28
N TRP A 212 -1.06 18.42 -5.62
CA TRP A 212 -0.39 17.62 -4.59
C TRP A 212 0.58 18.49 -3.79
N GLN A 213 0.20 18.78 -2.55
CA GLN A 213 1.01 19.44 -1.55
C GLN A 213 0.98 18.59 -0.28
N GLN A 214 2.16 18.41 0.30
CA GLN A 214 2.37 17.58 1.48
C GLN A 214 2.50 18.49 2.70
#